data_AF-A0A924KG43-F1
#
_entry.id   AF-A0A924KG43-F1
#
_cell.length_a   1.000
_cell.length_b   1.000
_cell.length_c   1.000
_cell.angle_alpha   90.00
_cell.angle_beta   90.00
_cell.angle_gamma   90.00
#
_symmetry.space_group_name_H-M   'P 1'
#
loop_
_entity.id
_entity.type
_entity.pdbx_description
1 polymer ?
#
loop_
_entity_poly.entity_id
_entity_poly.type
_entity_poly.pdbx_seq_one_letter_code
_entity_poly.pdbx_strand_id
1 'polypeptide(L)' 'MNNVKQGKYSVEDTEALRPSLIVGIGGSAGALSAYKALLTAMPSNTGMAFIIISHMNPTANSQLALILSRYTKMEV' A
#
# COMPACT_ATOMS: atom_id res chain seq x y z
N MET A 1 26.46 -26.74 28.21
CA MET A 1 26.51 -25.37 27.67
C MET A 1 26.27 -25.44 26.17
N ASN A 2 25.28 -24.70 25.66
CA ASN A 2 25.38 -23.88 24.43
C ASN A 2 23.98 -23.31 24.13
N ASN A 3 23.86 -22.04 24.50
CA ASN A 3 22.68 -21.21 24.44
C ASN A 3 22.74 -20.47 23.09
N VAL A 4 21.96 -20.89 22.10
CA VAL A 4 21.80 -20.15 20.85
C VAL A 4 20.44 -19.48 20.92
N LYS A 5 20.46 -18.15 21.03
CA LYS A 5 19.27 -17.30 21.09
C LYS A 5 18.43 -17.50 19.84
N GLN A 6 17.19 -17.98 19.99
CA GLN A 6 16.17 -17.92 18.95
C GLN A 6 16.00 -16.45 18.53
N GLY A 7 16.33 -16.17 17.26
CA GLY A 7 15.97 -14.92 16.61
C GLY A 7 14.45 -14.79 16.56
N LYS A 8 13.96 -13.56 16.79
CA LYS A 8 12.57 -13.18 17.06
C LYS A 8 11.54 -13.40 15.92
N TYR A 9 11.85 -14.21 14.91
CA TYR A 9 10.94 -14.45 13.80
C TYR A 9 10.98 -15.93 13.45
N SER A 10 9.93 -16.64 13.88
CA SER A 10 9.66 -18.02 13.52
C SER A 10 9.15 -18.07 12.08
N VAL A 11 9.56 -19.08 11.31
CA VAL A 11 9.08 -19.31 9.94
C VAL A 11 7.56 -19.52 9.83
N GLU A 12 6.86 -19.70 10.96
CA GLU A 12 5.40 -19.77 11.05
C GLU A 12 4.71 -18.37 11.00
N ASP A 13 5.46 -17.27 11.15
CA ASP A 13 4.93 -15.89 11.10
C ASP A 13 4.80 -15.33 9.65
N THR A 14 5.04 -16.16 8.63
CA THR A 14 5.16 -15.74 7.21
C THR A 14 3.93 -16.05 6.35
N GLU A 15 2.79 -16.40 6.97
CA GLU A 15 1.47 -16.11 6.40
C GLU A 15 1.10 -14.64 6.66
N ALA A 16 2.09 -13.75 6.57
CA ALA A 16 1.89 -12.32 6.54
C ALA A 16 1.02 -11.99 5.34
N LEU A 17 -0.29 -11.81 5.59
CA LEU A 17 -1.35 -11.33 4.71
C LEU A 17 -0.91 -11.11 3.27
N ARG A 18 -0.73 -12.21 2.53
CA ARG A 18 -0.50 -12.09 1.09
C ARG A 18 -1.82 -11.59 0.50
N PRO A 19 -1.83 -10.44 -0.19
CA PRO A 19 -3.06 -9.94 -0.78
C PRO A 19 -3.60 -11.01 -1.73
N SER A 20 -4.87 -11.37 -1.59
CA SER A 20 -5.54 -12.34 -2.45
C SER A 20 -5.80 -11.79 -3.86
N LEU A 21 -5.72 -10.46 -4.00
CA LEU A 21 -5.85 -9.75 -5.26
C LEU A 21 -4.98 -8.48 -5.27
N ILE A 22 -4.32 -8.23 -6.40
CA ILE A 22 -3.58 -7.00 -6.67
C ILE A 22 -4.37 -6.18 -7.68
N VAL A 23 -4.62 -4.91 -7.36
CA VAL A 23 -5.36 -3.96 -8.21
C VAL A 23 -4.42 -2.86 -8.68
N GLY A 24 -4.09 -2.84 -9.97
CA GLY A 24 -3.32 -1.77 -10.60
C GLY A 24 -4.21 -0.63 -11.06
N ILE A 25 -3.88 0.60 -10.68
CA ILE A 25 -4.63 1.81 -11.03
C ILE A 25 -3.68 2.80 -11.70
N GLY A 26 -3.96 3.15 -12.95
CA GLY A 26 -3.18 4.14 -13.72
C GLY A 26 -3.95 5.44 -13.91
N GLY A 27 -3.24 6.56 -13.93
CA GLY A 27 -3.82 7.86 -14.26
C GLY A 27 -2.79 8.97 -14.41
N SER A 28 -3.25 10.16 -14.78
CA SER A 28 -2.40 11.31 -15.14
C SER A 28 -2.99 12.59 -14.54
N ALA A 29 -3.06 13.68 -15.31
CA ALA A 29 -3.72 14.92 -14.94
C ALA A 29 -5.18 14.68 -14.51
N GLY A 30 -5.54 15.20 -13.33
CA GLY A 30 -6.91 15.12 -12.80
C GLY A 30 -7.27 13.83 -12.05
N ALA A 31 -6.45 12.78 -12.09
CA ALA A 31 -6.79 11.49 -11.48
C ALA A 31 -6.77 11.51 -9.93
N LEU A 32 -6.16 12.52 -9.31
CA LEU A 32 -6.03 12.62 -7.86
C LEU A 32 -7.39 12.58 -7.13
N SER A 33 -8.41 13.25 -7.65
CA SER A 33 -9.75 13.22 -7.04
C SER A 33 -10.36 11.82 -7.08
N ALA A 34 -10.16 11.08 -8.17
CA ALA A 34 -10.64 9.72 -8.33
C ALA A 34 -9.92 8.75 -7.37
N TYR A 35 -8.60 8.85 -7.22
CA TYR A 35 -7.85 8.03 -6.26
C TYR A 35 -8.35 8.25 -4.83
N LYS A 36 -8.53 9.52 -4.45
CA LYS A 36 -9.03 9.88 -3.13
C LYS A 36 -10.43 9.33 -2.89
N ALA A 37 -11.33 9.48 -3.85
CA ALA A 37 -12.71 8.99 -3.75
C ALA A 37 -12.75 7.47 -3.59
N LEU A 38 -11.99 6.74 -4.41
CA LEU A 38 -11.87 5.29 -4.31
C LEU A 38 -11.34 4.87 -2.93
N LEU A 39 -10.17 5.37 -2.54
CA LEU A 39 -9.52 4.97 -1.29
C LEU A 39 -10.35 5.31 -0.05
N THR A 40 -11.08 6.43 -0.07
CA THR A 40 -11.96 6.85 1.04
C THR A 40 -13.12 5.88 1.22
N ALA A 41 -13.63 5.30 0.13
CA ALA A 41 -14.73 4.35 0.17
C ALA A 41 -14.30 2.92 0.56
N MET A 42 -13.00 2.60 0.52
CA MET A 42 -12.50 1.24 0.72
C MET A 42 -12.15 0.94 2.18
N PRO A 43 -12.66 -0.17 2.75
CA PRO A 43 -12.17 -0.70 4.02
C PRO A 43 -10.71 -1.15 3.93
N SER A 44 -10.01 -1.22 5.06
CA SER A 44 -8.60 -1.67 5.10
C SER A 44 -8.44 -3.19 5.09
N ASN A 45 -9.49 -3.95 5.37
CA ASN A 45 -9.48 -5.42 5.47
C ASN A 45 -10.05 -6.11 4.21
N THR A 46 -9.86 -5.51 3.04
CA THR A 46 -10.41 -6.03 1.78
C THR A 46 -9.71 -7.31 1.28
N GLY A 47 -8.54 -7.64 1.83
CA GLY A 47 -7.67 -8.69 1.29
C GLY A 47 -6.97 -8.28 -0.01
N MET A 48 -7.12 -7.02 -0.45
CA MET A 48 -6.53 -6.50 -1.68
C MET A 48 -5.32 -5.60 -1.40
N ALA A 49 -4.39 -5.59 -2.34
CA ALA A 49 -3.34 -4.56 -2.42
C ALA A 49 -3.59 -3.66 -3.64
N PHE A 50 -3.46 -2.34 -3.44
CA PHE A 50 -3.64 -1.35 -4.49
C PHE A 50 -2.29 -0.76 -4.91
N ILE A 51 -2.00 -0.79 -6.21
CA ILE A 51 -0.81 -0.17 -6.81
C ILE A 51 -1.27 1.01 -7.64
N ILE A 52 -0.91 2.23 -7.24
CA ILE A 52 -1.29 3.46 -7.94
C ILE A 52 -0.09 3.99 -8.72
N ILE A 53 -0.24 4.08 -10.05
CA ILE A 53 0.75 4.60 -10.97
C ILE A 53 0.22 5.91 -11.55
N SER A 54 0.83 7.02 -11.16
CA SER A 54 0.50 8.33 -11.70
C SER A 54 1.57 8.79 -12.69
N HIS A 55 1.15 9.28 -13.85
CA HIS A 55 2.02 10.05 -14.73
C HIS A 55 2.39 11.35 -14.01
N MET A 56 3.68 11.53 -13.70
CA MET A 56 4.22 12.66 -12.96
C MET A 56 5.45 13.23 -13.67
N ASN A 57 5.77 14.48 -13.36
CA ASN A 57 7.03 15.09 -13.82
C ASN A 57 8.21 14.35 -13.17
N PRO A 58 9.16 13.80 -13.95
CA PRO A 58 10.29 13.02 -13.43
C PRO A 58 11.25 13.82 -12.53
N THR A 59 11.25 15.15 -12.62
CA THR A 59 12.11 16.01 -11.78
C THR A 59 11.43 16.44 -10.47
N ALA A 60 10.15 16.13 -10.28
CA ALA A 60 9.39 16.53 -9.12
C ALA A 60 9.41 15.43 -8.04
N ASN A 61 9.66 15.81 -6.79
CA ASN A 61 9.45 14.92 -5.66
C ASN A 61 7.95 14.62 -5.52
N SER A 62 7.56 13.36 -5.68
CA SER A 62 6.16 12.98 -5.54
C SER A 62 5.72 13.05 -4.08
N GLN A 63 4.65 13.82 -3.82
CA GLN A 63 3.94 13.80 -2.54
C GLN A 63 2.70 12.88 -2.59
N LEU A 64 2.54 12.08 -3.64
CA LEU A 64 1.31 11.32 -3.88
C LEU A 64 1.01 10.34 -2.73
N ALA A 65 2.00 9.56 -2.30
CA ALA A 65 1.82 8.62 -1.18
C ALA A 65 1.38 9.34 0.11
N LEU A 66 2.04 10.45 0.47
CA LEU A 66 1.69 11.25 1.65
C LEU A 66 0.29 11.87 1.54
N ILE A 67 -0.14 12.27 0.34
CA ILE A 67 -1.48 12.79 0.12
C ILE A 67 -2.49 11.65 0.28
N LEU A 68 -2.28 10.51 -0.37
CA LEU A 68 -3.22 9.40 -0.41
C LEU A 68 -3.35 8.68 0.94
N SER A 69 -2.30 8.64 1.77
CA SER A 69 -2.36 8.06 3.12
C SER A 69 -3.39 8.74 4.03
N ARG A 70 -3.74 10.00 3.74
CA ARG A 70 -4.80 10.73 4.47
C ARG A 70 -6.22 10.33 4.07
N TYR A 71 -6.37 9.58 2.97
CA TYR A 71 -7.65 9.19 2.38
C TYR A 71 -7.86 7.67 2.40
N THR A 72 -7.08 6.94 3.19
CA THR A 72 -7.29 5.52 3.41
C THR A 72 -6.98 5.14 4.85
N LYS A 73 -7.53 4.02 5.30
CA LYS A 73 -7.14 3.36 6.56
C LYS A 73 -6.13 2.23 6.33
N MET A 74 -5.79 1.94 5.07
CA MET A 74 -4.75 0.98 4.71
C MET A 74 -3.37 1.56 5.03
N GLU A 75 -2.39 0.69 5.25
CA GLU A 75 -0.99 1.08 5.33
C GLU A 75 -0.52 1.52 3.92
N VAL A 76 0.19 2.66 3.86
CA VAL A 76 0.68 3.30 2.62
C VAL A 76 2.14 3.64 2.77
#